data_AF-A0A0M3IZU0-F1
#
_entry.id   AF-A0A0M3IZU0-F1
#
_cell.length_a   1.000
_cell.length_b   1.000
_cell.length_c   1.000
_cell.angle_alpha   90.00
_cell.angle_beta   90.00
_cell.angle_gamma   90.00
#
_symmetry.space_group_name_H-M   'P 1'
#
loop_
_entity.id
_entity.type
_entity.pdbx_description
1 polymer ?
#
loop_
_entity_poly.entity_id
_entity_poly.type
_entity_poly.pdbx_seq_one_letter_code
_entity_poly.pdbx_strand_id
1 'polypeptide(L)'
;MSDYDKTFVCRLRRVSQNDELVLNVSPPFSTALDGVQFTWALKVSDDCTASDYYYEDSTSNITISLYYKDGPTPDVHLVEAKIQLADSDGNNKLPTLHFLADEWTRGSGWCVDVENEHQNDLNEFIHENIGNMIRITVDIKMKTSIFSPMLYLPNVDGANKKLEDACVQFLEDVKQDHQIVPELETLLHDPEMDMFAVHELIITHGCDEVNARTDYKWPRKHIQNVFTHIYFMHCVLPDIEYFEDIMEVIGASRSHNISPLTREIERYICRTITKSNEDLTFVKKMLLIAEANELPVLKMMCSGIIADSIVDECGGVGIHDEPATTAQINAISQEMREIAQQIS
;
A
#
# COMPACT_ATOMS: atom_id res chain seq x y z
N MET A 1 4.00 17.55 0.77
CA MET A 1 3.26 17.98 1.96
C MET A 1 1.81 17.78 1.59
N SER A 2 1.13 16.84 2.24
CA SER A 2 -0.30 16.62 2.01
C SER A 2 -0.98 17.19 3.25
N ASP A 3 -1.59 18.35 3.09
CA ASP A 3 -2.36 18.99 4.16
C ASP A 3 -3.79 18.47 4.03
N TYR A 4 -4.31 17.87 5.10
CA TYR A 4 -5.65 17.30 5.12
C TYR A 4 -6.53 18.06 6.10
N ASP A 5 -7.43 18.90 5.57
CA ASP A 5 -8.38 19.66 6.36
C ASP A 5 -9.77 19.00 6.33
N LYS A 6 -10.25 18.53 7.47
CA LYS A 6 -11.62 18.02 7.64
C LYS A 6 -12.28 18.57 8.90
N THR A 7 -13.54 18.99 8.74
CA THR A 7 -14.42 19.42 9.83
C THR A 7 -15.20 18.22 10.37
N PHE A 8 -15.29 18.06 11.70
CA PHE A 8 -15.99 16.94 12.35
C PHE A 8 -17.12 17.43 13.27
N VAL A 9 -18.11 16.59 13.52
CA VAL A 9 -19.13 16.82 14.56
C VAL A 9 -18.92 15.76 15.63
N CYS A 10 -18.54 16.16 16.84
CA CYS A 10 -18.38 15.23 17.96
C CYS A 10 -19.74 14.66 18.38
N ARG A 11 -19.84 13.34 18.52
CA ARG A 11 -21.10 12.63 18.84
C ARG A 11 -20.83 11.49 19.79
N LEU A 12 -21.31 11.62 21.03
CA LEU A 12 -21.21 10.61 22.07
C LEU A 12 -21.70 9.23 21.60
N ARG A 13 -20.83 8.22 21.69
CA ARG A 13 -21.22 6.81 21.53
C ARG A 13 -20.55 5.95 22.61
N ARG A 14 -21.32 5.55 23.62
CA ARG A 14 -20.84 4.64 24.68
C ARG A 14 -20.69 3.21 24.13
N VAL A 15 -19.53 2.57 24.36
CA VAL A 15 -19.23 1.23 23.82
C VAL A 15 -19.43 0.11 24.86
N SER A 16 -19.23 0.35 26.17
CA SER A 16 -19.69 -0.55 27.25
C SER A 16 -19.56 0.15 28.63
N GLN A 17 -19.76 -0.58 29.74
CA GLN A 17 -19.67 -0.04 31.11
C GLN A 17 -18.24 0.01 31.70
N ASN A 18 -17.23 -0.63 31.06
CA ASN A 18 -15.85 -0.69 31.57
C ASN A 18 -14.77 -0.29 30.53
N ASP A 19 -15.19 0.20 29.36
CA ASP A 19 -14.27 0.60 28.28
C ASP A 19 -14.21 2.13 28.13
N GLU A 20 -13.07 2.61 27.62
CA GLU A 20 -12.84 3.97 27.11
C GLU A 20 -14.07 4.50 26.34
N LEU A 21 -14.54 5.70 26.68
CA LEU A 21 -15.70 6.31 26.04
C LEU A 21 -15.28 6.90 24.69
N VAL A 22 -15.66 6.25 23.59
CA VAL A 22 -15.39 6.77 22.24
C VAL A 22 -16.33 7.95 21.93
N LEU A 23 -15.77 9.15 21.84
CA LEU A 23 -16.50 10.38 21.54
C LEU A 23 -16.68 10.60 20.03
N ASN A 24 -15.72 10.16 19.22
CA ASN A 24 -15.85 10.20 17.77
C ASN A 24 -14.83 9.28 17.09
N VAL A 25 -15.18 8.82 15.89
CA VAL A 25 -14.23 8.23 14.94
C VAL A 25 -14.48 8.89 13.59
N SER A 26 -13.44 9.46 12.99
CA SER A 26 -13.54 10.06 11.67
C SER A 26 -13.86 9.01 10.62
N PRO A 27 -14.55 9.37 9.52
CA PRO A 27 -14.43 8.61 8.29
C PRO A 27 -12.95 8.44 7.92
N PRO A 28 -12.56 7.32 7.29
CA PRO A 28 -11.20 7.15 6.79
C PRO A 28 -10.83 8.27 5.81
N PHE A 29 -9.56 8.64 5.82
CA PHE A 29 -8.96 9.58 4.88
C PHE A 29 -7.60 9.06 4.43
N SER A 30 -7.02 9.66 3.41
CA SER A 30 -5.81 9.11 2.80
C SER A 30 -4.79 10.17 2.45
N THR A 31 -3.52 9.79 2.58
CA THR A 31 -2.41 10.44 1.89
C THR A 31 -2.09 9.60 0.66
N ALA A 32 -2.14 10.19 -0.53
CA ALA A 32 -1.90 9.51 -1.80
C ALA A 32 -0.92 10.31 -2.67
N LEU A 33 -0.08 9.60 -3.42
CA LEU A 33 0.79 10.13 -4.45
C LEU A 33 1.26 8.99 -5.36
N ASP A 34 1.32 9.23 -6.66
CA ASP A 34 1.80 8.28 -7.69
C ASP A 34 1.13 6.88 -7.60
N GLY A 35 -0.18 6.87 -7.30
CA GLY A 35 -0.96 5.65 -7.12
C GLY A 35 -0.72 4.89 -5.80
N VAL A 36 0.19 5.35 -4.94
CA VAL A 36 0.41 4.76 -3.61
C VAL A 36 -0.42 5.49 -2.57
N GLN A 37 -1.20 4.74 -1.79
CA GLN A 37 -2.12 5.28 -0.80
C GLN A 37 -1.85 4.73 0.60
N PHE A 38 -1.85 5.62 1.59
CA PHE A 38 -1.93 5.27 3.01
C PHE A 38 -3.24 5.82 3.57
N THR A 39 -4.01 4.96 4.22
CA THR A 39 -5.31 5.29 4.78
C THR A 39 -5.23 5.40 6.30
N TRP A 40 -5.84 6.47 6.81
CA TRP A 40 -5.80 6.93 8.18
C TRP A 40 -7.20 7.09 8.75
N ALA A 41 -7.31 7.10 10.07
CA ALA A 41 -8.53 7.50 10.78
C ALA A 41 -8.17 8.18 12.10
N LEU A 42 -8.97 9.16 12.52
CA LEU A 42 -8.82 9.83 13.80
C LEU A 42 -9.88 9.29 14.77
N LYS A 43 -9.49 9.06 16.03
CA LYS A 43 -10.39 8.70 17.12
C LYS A 43 -10.23 9.73 18.23
N VAL A 44 -11.35 10.18 18.78
CA VAL A 44 -11.39 10.97 20.01
C VAL A 44 -12.08 10.13 21.06
N SER A 45 -11.45 10.01 22.23
CA SER A 45 -11.94 9.22 23.34
C SER A 45 -11.77 9.93 24.66
N ASP A 46 -12.54 9.49 25.64
CA ASP A 46 -12.49 9.95 27.02
C ASP A 46 -12.31 8.74 27.93
N ASP A 47 -11.17 8.66 28.61
CA ASP A 47 -10.95 7.70 29.70
C ASP A 47 -11.62 8.22 30.97
N CYS A 48 -12.95 8.27 30.96
CA CYS A 48 -13.71 8.46 32.18
C CYS A 48 -13.65 7.17 32.99
N THR A 49 -12.86 7.15 34.07
CA THR A 49 -13.05 6.13 35.12
C THR A 49 -14.44 6.35 35.70
N ALA A 50 -15.42 5.57 35.23
CA ALA A 50 -16.76 5.57 35.77
C ALA A 50 -16.67 5.07 37.22
N SER A 51 -16.53 5.99 38.17
CA SER A 51 -17.10 5.75 39.49
C SER A 51 -18.62 5.81 39.25
N ASP A 52 -19.33 4.73 39.57
CA ASP A 52 -20.79 4.57 39.37
C ASP A 52 -21.66 5.60 40.13
N TYR A 53 -21.06 6.69 40.62
CA TYR A 53 -21.75 7.77 41.29
C TYR A 53 -21.42 9.08 40.58
N TYR A 54 -22.47 9.68 40.02
CA TYR A 54 -22.58 11.11 39.80
C TYR A 54 -21.87 11.86 40.94
N TYR A 55 -20.66 12.42 40.77
CA TYR A 55 -20.07 13.52 41.57
C TYR A 55 -18.62 13.81 41.12
N GLU A 56 -18.44 15.01 40.56
CA GLU A 56 -17.34 15.99 40.72
C GLU A 56 -15.84 15.62 40.67
N ASP A 57 -15.42 14.36 40.70
CA ASP A 57 -13.99 13.97 40.76
C ASP A 57 -13.58 12.88 39.75
N SER A 58 -14.38 12.66 38.71
CA SER A 58 -13.97 11.82 37.57
C SER A 58 -12.88 12.56 36.79
N THR A 59 -11.63 12.13 36.92
CA THR A 59 -10.52 12.60 36.08
C THR A 59 -10.74 12.10 34.65
N SER A 60 -11.49 12.85 33.86
CA SER A 60 -11.59 12.62 32.42
C SER A 60 -10.22 12.82 31.81
N ASN A 61 -9.82 11.91 30.93
CA ASN A 61 -8.60 12.07 30.17
C ASN A 61 -8.94 11.92 28.69
N ILE A 62 -9.11 13.06 28.02
CA ILE A 62 -9.37 13.07 26.59
C ILE A 62 -8.10 12.66 25.85
N THR A 63 -8.24 11.67 24.98
CA THR A 63 -7.19 11.22 24.08
C THR A 63 -7.64 11.41 22.63
N ILE A 64 -6.71 11.88 21.80
CA ILE A 64 -6.90 11.95 20.35
C ILE A 64 -5.86 11.03 19.72
N SER A 65 -6.33 10.00 19.03
CA SER A 65 -5.48 8.99 18.40
C SER A 65 -5.61 9.02 16.89
N LEU A 66 -4.48 9.00 16.19
CA LEU A 66 -4.42 8.77 14.75
C LEU A 66 -4.12 7.30 14.51
N TYR A 67 -4.84 6.66 13.58
CA TYR A 67 -4.72 5.25 13.25
C TYR A 67 -4.19 5.08 11.83
N TYR A 68 -3.16 4.24 11.67
CA TYR A 68 -2.77 3.76 10.35
C TYR A 68 -3.65 2.57 9.98
N LYS A 69 -4.68 2.80 9.17
CA LYS A 69 -5.73 1.81 8.91
C LYS A 69 -5.31 0.80 7.85
N ASP A 70 -4.77 1.29 6.73
CA ASP A 70 -4.34 0.43 5.63
C ASP A 70 -3.32 1.11 4.71
N GLY A 71 -2.54 0.34 3.96
CA GLY A 71 -1.61 0.83 2.93
C GLY A 71 -0.65 -0.25 2.44
N PRO A 72 0.47 0.12 1.79
CA PRO A 72 1.35 -0.85 1.13
C PRO A 72 2.22 -1.68 2.06
N THR A 73 2.59 -1.15 3.22
CA THR A 73 3.55 -1.75 4.16
C THR A 73 2.92 -1.96 5.54
N PRO A 74 3.28 -3.00 6.30
CA PRO A 74 2.82 -3.14 7.67
C PRO A 74 3.21 -1.93 8.52
N ASP A 75 4.42 -1.42 8.34
CA ASP A 75 4.95 -0.31 9.13
C ASP A 75 5.37 0.84 8.21
N VAL A 76 5.06 2.08 8.60
CA VAL A 76 5.43 3.30 7.88
C VAL A 76 6.06 4.33 8.81
N HIS A 77 7.13 4.95 8.33
CA HIS A 77 7.76 6.06 9.06
C HIS A 77 7.25 7.41 8.58
N LEU A 78 6.75 8.21 9.52
CA LEU A 78 6.34 9.58 9.26
C LEU A 78 7.50 10.54 9.56
N VAL A 79 7.60 11.61 8.79
CA VAL A 79 8.54 12.70 9.11
C VAL A 79 7.98 13.55 10.24
N GLU A 80 6.67 13.78 10.22
CA GLU A 80 5.93 14.54 11.23
C GLU A 80 4.44 14.21 11.08
N ALA A 81 3.73 14.14 12.19
CA ALA A 81 2.28 14.19 12.24
C ALA A 81 1.86 15.15 13.36
N LYS A 82 0.87 16.00 13.09
CA LYS A 82 0.37 16.97 14.06
C LYS A 82 -1.09 17.28 13.84
N ILE A 83 -1.75 17.79 14.88
CA ILE A 83 -3.14 18.22 14.83
C ILE A 83 -3.32 19.64 15.31
N GLN A 84 -4.36 20.29 14.80
CA GLN A 84 -4.85 21.58 15.29
C GLN A 84 -6.34 21.47 15.60
N LEU A 85 -6.73 22.00 16.76
CA LEU A 85 -8.13 22.03 17.19
C LEU A 85 -8.66 23.45 17.10
N ALA A 86 -9.76 23.61 16.37
CA ALA A 86 -10.48 24.87 16.24
C ALA A 86 -11.96 24.72 16.58
N ASP A 87 -12.56 25.81 17.04
CA ASP A 87 -14.01 25.90 17.25
C ASP A 87 -14.78 25.89 15.91
N SER A 88 -16.11 25.95 15.99
CA SER A 88 -16.99 26.03 14.80
C SER A 88 -16.71 27.25 13.91
N ASP A 89 -16.17 28.32 14.49
CA ASP A 89 -15.82 29.57 13.81
C ASP A 89 -14.42 29.49 13.17
N GLY A 90 -13.66 28.42 13.44
CA GLY A 90 -12.32 28.19 12.91
C GLY A 90 -11.21 28.88 13.71
N ASN A 91 -11.50 29.34 14.93
CA ASN A 91 -10.50 29.90 15.81
C ASN A 91 -9.79 28.77 16.56
N ASN A 92 -8.48 28.67 16.37
CA ASN A 92 -7.64 27.72 17.12
C ASN A 92 -7.71 28.02 18.62
N LYS A 93 -8.01 27.00 19.42
CA LYS A 93 -8.12 27.12 20.89
C LYS A 93 -6.93 26.55 21.65
N LEU A 94 -6.27 25.57 21.06
CA LEU A 94 -5.10 24.91 21.61
C LEU A 94 -3.88 25.16 20.72
N PRO A 95 -2.65 25.06 21.28
CA PRO A 95 -1.45 24.98 20.47
C PRO A 95 -1.50 23.78 19.52
N THR A 96 -0.64 23.78 18.51
CA THR A 96 -0.48 22.62 17.63
C THR A 96 0.08 21.46 18.44
N LEU A 97 -0.63 20.34 18.43
CA LEU A 97 -0.25 19.14 19.18
C LEU A 97 0.43 18.15 18.24
N HIS A 98 1.47 17.47 18.71
CA HIS A 98 2.33 16.63 17.90
C HIS A 98 2.19 15.15 18.30
N PHE A 99 2.29 14.24 17.34
CA PHE A 99 2.49 12.83 17.65
C PHE A 99 3.99 12.57 17.79
N LEU A 100 4.42 11.94 18.89
CA LEU A 100 5.83 11.59 19.12
C LEU A 100 6.27 10.32 18.38
N ALA A 101 5.32 9.54 17.85
CA ALA A 101 5.61 8.32 17.13
C ALA A 101 6.18 8.61 15.75
N ASP A 102 7.35 8.05 15.47
CA ASP A 102 8.02 8.09 14.16
C ASP A 102 7.73 6.86 13.31
N GLU A 103 7.29 5.75 13.91
CA GLU A 103 6.89 4.50 13.24
C GLU A 103 5.43 4.14 13.53
N TRP A 104 4.70 3.80 12.46
CA TRP A 104 3.26 3.55 12.47
C TRP A 104 2.94 2.19 11.86
N THR A 105 2.56 1.23 12.69
CA THR A 105 2.04 -0.11 12.35
C THR A 105 0.56 -0.16 11.96
N ARG A 106 0.26 -0.82 10.84
CA ARG A 106 -1.09 -0.97 10.33
C ARG A 106 -2.02 -1.64 11.34
N GLY A 107 -3.22 -1.08 11.47
CA GLY A 107 -4.23 -1.51 12.44
C GLY A 107 -4.04 -0.93 13.84
N SER A 108 -2.96 -0.18 14.09
CA SER A 108 -2.69 0.45 15.39
C SER A 108 -2.96 1.95 15.36
N GLY A 109 -3.09 2.55 16.54
CA GLY A 109 -3.29 3.98 16.72
C GLY A 109 -2.38 4.55 17.79
N TRP A 110 -1.93 5.78 17.58
CA TRP A 110 -1.03 6.51 18.47
C TRP A 110 -1.72 7.76 18.96
N CYS A 111 -1.64 7.97 20.27
CA CYS A 111 -2.14 9.17 20.90
C CYS A 111 -1.25 10.36 20.55
N VAL A 112 -1.88 11.51 20.35
CA VAL A 112 -1.18 12.78 20.30
C VAL A 112 -0.55 13.02 21.67
N ASP A 113 0.65 13.59 21.67
CA ASP A 113 1.31 14.01 22.90
C ASP A 113 0.73 15.35 23.34
N VAL A 114 0.25 15.38 24.58
CA VAL A 114 -0.34 16.54 25.21
C VAL A 114 0.44 16.80 26.48
N GLU A 115 1.11 17.95 26.54
CA GLU A 115 1.80 18.35 27.76
C GLU A 115 0.78 18.51 28.89
N ASN A 116 1.17 18.14 30.11
CA ASN A 116 0.27 18.16 31.29
C ASN A 116 -0.40 19.54 31.49
N GLU A 117 0.24 20.63 31.08
CA GLU A 117 -0.32 21.98 31.16
C GLU A 117 -1.48 22.23 30.20
N HIS A 118 -1.54 21.52 29.07
CA HIS A 118 -2.59 21.64 28.05
C HIS A 118 -3.65 20.54 28.14
N GLN A 119 -3.44 19.50 28.96
CA GLN A 119 -4.41 18.41 29.11
C GLN A 119 -5.74 18.90 29.67
N ASN A 120 -5.71 19.83 30.62
CA ASN A 120 -6.93 20.42 31.18
C ASN A 120 -7.68 21.25 30.14
N ASP A 121 -6.96 22.08 29.37
CA ASP A 121 -7.53 22.88 28.28
C ASP A 121 -8.18 22.00 27.21
N LEU A 122 -7.56 20.86 26.88
CA LEU A 122 -8.09 19.89 25.93
C LEU A 122 -9.38 19.23 26.45
N ASN A 123 -9.36 18.80 27.72
CA ASN A 123 -10.53 18.20 28.37
C ASN A 123 -11.71 19.18 28.38
N GLU A 124 -11.47 20.41 28.86
CA GLU A 124 -12.48 21.47 28.93
C GLU A 124 -13.04 21.80 27.54
N PHE A 125 -12.16 22.02 26.56
CA PHE A 125 -12.57 22.33 25.18
C PHE A 125 -13.48 21.23 24.59
N ILE A 126 -13.11 19.95 24.73
CA ILE A 126 -13.89 18.85 24.15
C ILE A 126 -15.21 18.66 24.89
N HIS A 127 -15.23 18.80 26.22
CA HIS A 127 -16.45 18.68 27.03
C HIS A 127 -17.44 19.82 26.78
N GLU A 128 -16.98 21.06 26.69
CA GLU A 128 -17.82 22.22 26.34
C GLU A 128 -18.42 22.10 24.93
N ASN A 129 -17.75 21.36 24.05
CA ASN A 129 -18.17 21.16 22.66
C ASN A 129 -18.86 19.81 22.40
N ILE A 130 -19.27 19.08 23.45
CA ILE A 130 -20.11 17.90 23.30
C ILE A 130 -21.43 18.29 22.62
N GLY A 131 -21.72 17.66 21.47
CA GLY A 131 -22.90 17.96 20.66
C GLY A 131 -22.75 19.16 19.73
N ASN A 132 -21.65 19.90 19.84
CA ASN A 132 -21.27 20.99 18.93
C ASN A 132 -20.29 20.49 17.85
N MET A 133 -20.08 21.33 16.83
CA MET A 133 -19.10 21.08 15.77
C MET A 133 -17.71 21.55 16.22
N ILE A 134 -16.70 20.71 16.02
CA ILE A 134 -15.29 21.08 16.22
C ILE A 134 -14.50 20.77 14.95
N ARG A 135 -13.44 21.53 14.67
CA ARG A 135 -12.54 21.24 13.56
C ARG A 135 -11.26 20.64 14.12
N ILE A 136 -10.86 19.49 13.58
CA ILE A 136 -9.57 18.88 13.85
C ILE A 136 -8.86 18.73 12.52
N THR A 137 -7.88 19.59 12.27
CA THR A 137 -7.02 19.51 11.09
C THR A 137 -5.85 18.58 11.40
N VAL A 138 -5.51 17.69 10.47
CA VAL A 138 -4.42 16.72 10.64
C VAL A 138 -3.41 16.93 9.52
N ASP A 139 -2.19 17.30 9.89
CA ASP A 139 -1.09 17.46 8.94
C ASP A 139 -0.16 16.25 9.02
N ILE A 140 0.00 15.54 7.90
CA ILE A 140 0.85 14.35 7.81
C ILE A 140 1.98 14.61 6.81
N LYS A 141 3.22 14.57 7.30
CA LYS A 141 4.42 14.75 6.49
C LYS A 141 5.12 13.42 6.29
N MET A 142 5.27 13.03 5.03
CA MET A 142 5.89 11.78 4.61
C MET A 142 7.01 12.02 3.61
N LYS A 143 7.99 11.10 3.55
CA LYS A 143 9.03 11.15 2.52
C LYS A 143 8.44 10.74 1.17
N THR A 144 8.65 11.54 0.13
CA THR A 144 8.16 11.24 -1.24
C THR A 144 8.58 9.85 -1.74
N SER A 145 9.77 9.36 -1.33
CA SER A 145 10.28 8.05 -1.75
C SER A 145 9.38 6.87 -1.39
N ILE A 146 8.55 6.97 -0.34
CA ILE A 146 7.64 5.89 0.04
C ILE A 146 6.43 5.79 -0.89
N PHE A 147 6.19 6.80 -1.72
CA PHE A 147 5.11 6.79 -2.70
C PHE A 147 5.55 6.15 -4.02
N SER A 148 6.74 5.56 -4.08
CA SER A 148 7.14 4.76 -5.24
C SER A 148 6.57 3.34 -5.14
N PRO A 149 5.74 2.87 -6.10
CA PRO A 149 5.25 1.49 -6.11
C PRO A 149 6.40 0.46 -6.13
N MET A 150 7.53 0.82 -6.75
CA MET A 150 8.72 -0.04 -6.85
C MET A 150 9.34 -0.38 -5.49
N LEU A 151 9.11 0.44 -4.46
CA LEU A 151 9.61 0.19 -3.10
C LEU A 151 9.00 -1.09 -2.49
N TYR A 152 7.81 -1.47 -2.93
CA TYR A 152 7.03 -2.59 -2.38
C TYR A 152 7.19 -3.89 -3.16
N LEU A 153 7.99 -3.86 -4.22
CA LEU A 153 8.28 -4.99 -5.10
C LEU A 153 9.69 -5.53 -4.84
N PRO A 154 10.02 -6.74 -5.33
CA PRO A 154 11.36 -7.31 -5.18
C PRO A 154 12.45 -6.34 -5.61
N ASN A 155 13.29 -5.94 -4.66
CA ASN A 155 14.40 -5.05 -4.93
C ASN A 155 15.50 -5.78 -5.72
N VAL A 156 15.84 -5.25 -6.90
CA VAL A 156 17.01 -5.66 -7.70
C VAL A 156 18.03 -4.55 -7.82
N ASP A 157 17.72 -3.36 -7.30
CA ASP A 157 18.63 -2.23 -7.30
C ASP A 157 19.79 -2.50 -6.33
N GLY A 158 20.97 -1.99 -6.66
CA GLY A 158 22.19 -2.27 -5.91
C GLY A 158 22.88 -3.58 -6.30
N ALA A 159 22.29 -4.36 -7.21
CA ALA A 159 23.03 -5.40 -7.92
C ALA A 159 24.23 -4.76 -8.61
N ASN A 160 25.41 -5.34 -8.42
CA ASN A 160 26.56 -4.94 -9.21
C ASN A 160 26.60 -5.75 -10.50
N LYS A 161 27.30 -5.21 -11.50
CA LYS A 161 27.47 -5.86 -12.80
C LYS A 161 28.01 -7.29 -12.69
N LYS A 162 28.81 -7.62 -11.65
CA LYS A 162 29.32 -8.98 -11.46
C LYS A 162 28.20 -9.99 -11.14
N LEU A 163 27.23 -9.62 -10.32
CA LEU A 163 26.09 -10.48 -10.01
C LEU A 163 25.21 -10.66 -11.25
N GLU A 164 24.94 -9.58 -11.98
CA GLU A 164 24.17 -9.64 -13.22
C GLU A 164 24.86 -10.50 -14.28
N ASP A 165 26.17 -10.31 -14.49
CA ASP A 165 26.98 -11.10 -15.42
C ASP A 165 26.99 -12.58 -15.01
N ALA A 166 27.06 -12.90 -13.70
CA ALA A 166 27.01 -14.27 -13.21
C ALA A 166 25.65 -14.95 -13.47
N CYS A 167 24.54 -14.21 -13.29
CA CYS A 167 23.20 -14.67 -13.64
C CYS A 167 23.08 -14.98 -15.13
N VAL A 168 23.51 -14.05 -16.00
CA VAL A 168 23.47 -14.23 -17.46
C VAL A 168 24.35 -15.40 -17.88
N GLN A 169 25.57 -15.50 -17.34
CA GLN A 169 26.48 -16.59 -17.66
C GLN A 169 25.89 -17.95 -17.27
N PHE A 170 25.25 -18.06 -16.10
CA PHE A 170 24.56 -19.29 -15.71
C PHE A 170 23.50 -19.70 -16.74
N LEU A 171 22.65 -18.76 -17.20
CA LEU A 171 21.62 -19.07 -18.18
C LEU A 171 22.21 -19.48 -19.53
N GLU A 172 23.30 -18.86 -19.97
CA GLU A 172 24.00 -19.26 -21.19
C GLU A 172 24.65 -20.65 -21.07
N ASP A 173 25.20 -20.98 -19.90
CA ASP A 173 25.76 -22.30 -19.65
C ASP A 173 24.66 -23.37 -19.69
N VAL A 174 23.49 -23.11 -19.07
CA VAL A 174 22.34 -24.02 -19.10
C VAL A 174 21.87 -24.29 -20.53
N LYS A 175 21.86 -23.28 -21.41
CA LYS A 175 21.52 -23.46 -22.83
C LYS A 175 22.53 -24.35 -23.59
N GLN A 176 23.79 -24.35 -23.16
CA GLN A 176 24.85 -25.15 -23.78
C GLN A 176 24.89 -26.58 -23.23
N ASP A 177 24.64 -26.73 -21.94
CA ASP A 177 24.67 -28.00 -21.22
C ASP A 177 23.54 -28.09 -20.19
N HIS A 178 22.49 -28.81 -20.54
CA HIS A 178 21.34 -29.05 -19.66
C HIS A 178 21.69 -29.89 -18.41
N GLN A 179 22.86 -30.54 -18.34
CA GLN A 179 23.27 -31.34 -17.17
C GLN A 179 23.71 -30.49 -15.98
N ILE A 180 23.94 -29.18 -16.21
CA ILE A 180 24.28 -28.23 -15.16
C ILE A 180 23.15 -28.13 -14.13
N VAL A 181 21.90 -28.20 -14.60
CA VAL A 181 20.72 -28.23 -13.73
C VAL A 181 20.31 -29.70 -13.56
N PRO A 182 20.38 -30.25 -12.34
CA PRO A 182 19.96 -31.63 -12.09
C PRO A 182 18.54 -31.87 -12.57
N GLU A 183 18.29 -33.01 -13.23
CA GLU A 183 16.97 -33.45 -13.72
C GLU A 183 16.41 -32.66 -14.91
N LEU A 184 17.02 -31.52 -15.30
CA LEU A 184 16.54 -30.70 -16.41
C LEU A 184 16.52 -31.45 -17.73
N GLU A 185 17.60 -32.15 -18.07
CA GLU A 185 17.65 -32.95 -19.29
C GLU A 185 16.56 -34.03 -19.31
N THR A 186 16.28 -34.66 -18.17
CA THR A 186 15.23 -35.70 -18.10
C THR A 186 13.85 -35.08 -18.31
N LEU A 187 13.58 -33.95 -17.67
CA LEU A 187 12.32 -33.22 -17.80
C LEU A 187 12.08 -32.73 -19.24
N LEU A 188 13.11 -32.22 -19.92
CA LEU A 188 13.00 -31.75 -21.31
C LEU A 188 12.72 -32.87 -22.32
N HIS A 189 13.05 -34.13 -21.99
CA HIS A 189 12.75 -35.29 -22.84
C HIS A 189 11.41 -35.96 -22.48
N ASP A 190 10.69 -35.45 -21.49
CA ASP A 190 9.35 -35.94 -21.15
C ASP A 190 8.33 -35.51 -22.24
N PRO A 191 7.57 -36.45 -22.84
CA PRO A 191 6.53 -36.09 -23.81
C PRO A 191 5.38 -35.27 -23.21
N GLU A 192 5.19 -35.29 -21.89
CA GLU A 192 4.21 -34.48 -21.15
C GLU A 192 4.89 -33.30 -20.42
N MET A 193 6.07 -32.86 -20.88
CA MET A 193 6.85 -31.81 -20.25
C MET A 193 6.03 -30.53 -20.03
N ASP A 194 6.07 -30.07 -18.78
CA ASP A 194 5.52 -28.80 -18.34
C ASP A 194 6.62 -27.74 -18.28
N MET A 195 6.50 -26.70 -19.10
CA MET A 195 7.48 -25.62 -19.18
C MET A 195 7.64 -24.89 -17.84
N PHE A 196 6.59 -24.82 -17.01
CA PHE A 196 6.70 -24.17 -15.71
C PHE A 196 7.44 -25.03 -14.69
N ALA A 197 7.43 -26.36 -14.82
CA ALA A 197 8.34 -27.21 -14.06
C ALA A 197 9.81 -26.95 -14.45
N VAL A 198 10.07 -26.68 -15.74
CA VAL A 198 11.40 -26.28 -16.22
C VAL A 198 11.82 -24.93 -15.62
N HIS A 199 10.92 -23.94 -15.64
CA HIS A 199 11.17 -22.61 -15.05
C HIS A 199 11.48 -22.71 -13.55
N GLU A 200 10.67 -23.47 -12.80
CA GLU A 200 10.85 -23.69 -11.36
C GLU A 200 12.24 -24.27 -11.05
N LEU A 201 12.62 -25.31 -11.80
CA LEU A 201 13.87 -26.02 -11.61
C LEU A 201 15.08 -25.13 -11.88
N ILE A 202 15.07 -24.37 -12.99
CA ILE A 202 16.16 -23.45 -13.35
C ILE A 202 16.24 -22.29 -12.34
N ILE A 203 15.11 -21.70 -11.95
CA ILE A 203 15.09 -20.60 -10.97
C ILE A 203 15.66 -21.06 -9.62
N THR A 204 15.23 -22.23 -9.15
CA THR A 204 15.66 -22.77 -7.86
C THR A 204 17.14 -23.10 -7.85
N HIS A 205 17.60 -23.85 -8.86
CA HIS A 205 19.01 -24.25 -8.94
C HIS A 205 19.94 -23.07 -9.23
N GLY A 206 19.54 -22.17 -10.14
CA GLY A 206 20.35 -21.03 -10.54
C GLY A 206 20.65 -20.06 -9.41
N CYS A 207 19.75 -19.90 -8.43
CA CYS A 207 20.03 -19.09 -7.24
C CYS A 207 21.23 -19.63 -6.43
N ASP A 208 21.33 -20.94 -6.28
CA ASP A 208 22.43 -21.60 -5.56
C ASP A 208 23.75 -21.52 -6.33
N GLU A 209 23.68 -21.77 -7.64
CA GLU A 209 24.83 -21.78 -8.52
C GLU A 209 25.42 -20.37 -8.72
N VAL A 210 24.56 -19.36 -8.93
CA VAL A 210 25.01 -17.96 -9.01
C VAL A 210 25.69 -17.53 -7.71
N ASN A 211 25.14 -17.91 -6.56
CA ASN A 211 25.76 -17.60 -5.27
C ASN A 211 27.15 -18.24 -5.12
N ALA A 212 27.34 -19.45 -5.64
CA ALA A 212 28.63 -20.14 -5.64
C ALA A 212 29.67 -19.49 -6.59
N ARG A 213 29.20 -18.89 -7.70
CA ARG A 213 30.04 -18.22 -8.71
C ARG A 213 30.50 -16.83 -8.31
N THR A 214 29.82 -16.19 -7.34
CA THR A 214 30.17 -14.84 -6.90
C THR A 214 31.08 -14.85 -5.67
N ASP A 215 32.19 -14.11 -5.72
CA ASP A 215 33.09 -13.94 -4.56
C ASP A 215 32.43 -13.23 -3.37
N TYR A 216 31.37 -12.46 -3.64
CA TYR A 216 30.66 -11.68 -2.64
C TYR A 216 29.40 -12.42 -2.18
N LYS A 217 29.27 -12.60 -0.87
CA LYS A 217 28.09 -13.25 -0.27
C LYS A 217 26.92 -12.27 -0.20
N TRP A 218 26.17 -12.18 -1.29
CA TRP A 218 24.90 -11.48 -1.29
C TRP A 218 23.85 -12.23 -0.46
N PRO A 219 22.88 -11.54 0.16
CA PRO A 219 21.73 -12.21 0.76
C PRO A 219 20.99 -13.05 -0.29
N ARG A 220 20.64 -14.30 0.02
CA ARG A 220 19.95 -15.22 -0.91
C ARG A 220 18.72 -14.57 -1.56
N LYS A 221 17.92 -13.84 -0.79
CA LYS A 221 16.73 -13.13 -1.29
C LYS A 221 17.08 -12.09 -2.36
N HIS A 222 18.20 -11.38 -2.21
CA HIS A 222 18.64 -10.40 -3.21
C HIS A 222 19.11 -11.10 -4.50
N ILE A 223 19.87 -12.21 -4.39
CA ILE A 223 20.25 -13.04 -5.54
C ILE A 223 18.98 -13.55 -6.25
N GLN A 224 18.02 -14.09 -5.51
CA GLN A 224 16.76 -14.58 -6.06
C GLN A 224 16.02 -13.47 -6.83
N ASN A 225 15.86 -12.27 -6.24
CA ASN A 225 15.20 -11.17 -6.93
C ASN A 225 15.92 -10.80 -8.24
N VAL A 226 17.25 -10.64 -8.20
CA VAL A 226 18.06 -10.25 -9.37
C VAL A 226 18.05 -11.35 -10.43
N PHE A 227 18.20 -12.60 -10.02
CA PHE A 227 18.20 -13.75 -10.91
C PHE A 227 16.85 -13.95 -11.56
N THR A 228 15.75 -13.90 -10.80
CA THR A 228 14.40 -13.98 -11.35
C THR A 228 14.11 -12.81 -12.29
N HIS A 229 14.58 -11.60 -12.01
CA HIS A 229 14.48 -10.47 -12.94
C HIS A 229 15.18 -10.77 -14.27
N ILE A 230 16.44 -11.20 -14.24
CA ILE A 230 17.20 -11.52 -15.45
C ILE A 230 16.55 -12.69 -16.19
N TYR A 231 16.13 -13.74 -15.48
CA TYR A 231 15.44 -14.90 -16.02
C TYR A 231 14.16 -14.50 -16.73
N PHE A 232 13.29 -13.73 -16.07
CA PHE A 232 12.06 -13.22 -16.67
C PHE A 232 12.35 -12.47 -17.96
N MET A 233 13.30 -11.52 -17.95
CA MET A 233 13.62 -10.70 -19.11
C MET A 233 14.18 -11.51 -20.30
N HIS A 234 14.90 -12.61 -20.07
CA HIS A 234 15.57 -13.39 -21.11
C HIS A 234 14.85 -14.67 -21.54
N CYS A 235 14.03 -15.24 -20.67
CA CYS A 235 13.47 -16.58 -20.83
C CYS A 235 11.96 -16.65 -20.78
N VAL A 236 11.27 -15.63 -20.25
CA VAL A 236 9.80 -15.65 -20.12
C VAL A 236 9.17 -14.51 -20.93
N LEU A 237 9.65 -13.28 -20.75
CA LEU A 237 9.15 -12.10 -21.44
C LEU A 237 9.19 -12.21 -22.98
N PRO A 238 10.20 -12.83 -23.62
CA PRO A 238 10.21 -12.98 -25.08
C PRO A 238 9.03 -13.78 -25.65
N ASP A 239 8.44 -14.66 -24.83
CA ASP A 239 7.31 -15.51 -25.22
C ASP A 239 5.95 -14.87 -24.88
N ILE A 240 5.95 -13.68 -24.27
CA ILE A 240 4.74 -12.89 -23.97
C ILE A 240 4.51 -11.93 -25.15
N GLU A 241 3.54 -12.25 -26.00
CA GLU A 241 3.16 -11.40 -27.14
C GLU A 241 2.04 -10.43 -26.77
N TYR A 242 1.11 -10.87 -25.92
CA TYR A 242 -0.09 -10.15 -25.51
C TYR A 242 -0.25 -10.11 -23.99
N PHE A 243 -1.12 -9.22 -23.50
CA PHE A 243 -1.36 -9.11 -22.05
C PHE A 243 -2.12 -10.33 -21.50
N GLU A 244 -2.88 -11.01 -22.35
CA GLU A 244 -3.58 -12.24 -22.02
C GLU A 244 -2.61 -13.37 -21.64
N ASP A 245 -1.44 -13.42 -22.29
CA ASP A 245 -0.38 -14.40 -21.99
C ASP A 245 0.17 -14.19 -20.57
N ILE A 246 0.15 -12.95 -20.06
CA ILE A 246 0.58 -12.65 -18.69
C ILE A 246 -0.32 -13.38 -17.68
N MET A 247 -1.62 -13.52 -17.95
CA MET A 247 -2.53 -14.23 -17.04
C MET A 247 -2.20 -15.72 -17.00
N GLU A 248 -1.89 -16.32 -18.13
CA GLU A 248 -1.45 -17.72 -18.21
C GLU A 248 -0.15 -17.93 -17.43
N VAL A 249 0.84 -17.05 -17.63
CA VAL A 249 2.12 -17.12 -16.93
C VAL A 249 1.95 -16.95 -15.42
N ILE A 250 1.09 -16.02 -14.96
CA ILE A 250 0.81 -15.87 -13.52
C ILE A 250 0.12 -17.13 -12.96
N GLY A 251 -0.89 -17.63 -13.66
CA GLY A 251 -1.63 -18.83 -13.26
C GLY A 251 -0.72 -20.05 -13.13
N ALA A 252 0.11 -20.31 -14.14
CA ALA A 252 1.04 -21.42 -14.14
C ALA A 252 2.18 -21.22 -13.12
N SER A 253 2.73 -20.01 -12.97
CA SER A 253 3.70 -19.71 -11.91
C SER A 253 3.15 -20.02 -10.51
N ARG A 254 1.86 -19.76 -10.26
CA ARG A 254 1.20 -20.09 -8.99
C ARG A 254 1.05 -21.59 -8.80
N SER A 255 0.60 -22.31 -9.82
CA SER A 255 0.46 -23.77 -9.79
C SER A 255 1.79 -24.48 -9.49
N HIS A 256 2.90 -23.92 -9.96
CA HIS A 256 4.27 -24.41 -9.73
C HIS A 256 4.99 -23.71 -8.57
N ASN A 257 4.30 -22.95 -7.73
CA ASN A 257 4.88 -22.25 -6.57
C ASN A 257 6.08 -21.33 -6.88
N ILE A 258 6.18 -20.81 -8.11
CA ILE A 258 7.23 -19.88 -8.55
C ILE A 258 6.87 -18.44 -8.15
N SER A 259 6.66 -18.21 -6.85
CA SER A 259 6.27 -16.90 -6.30
C SER A 259 7.18 -15.73 -6.74
N PRO A 260 8.52 -15.88 -6.84
CA PRO A 260 9.39 -14.82 -7.34
C PRO A 260 9.01 -14.35 -8.75
N LEU A 261 8.61 -15.27 -9.63
CA LEU A 261 8.26 -14.96 -11.02
C LEU A 261 6.97 -14.14 -11.08
N THR A 262 5.95 -14.53 -10.31
CA THR A 262 4.71 -13.73 -10.17
C THR A 262 5.00 -12.31 -9.68
N ARG A 263 5.94 -12.14 -8.74
CA ARG A 263 6.32 -10.82 -8.22
C ARG A 263 7.10 -9.98 -9.22
N GLU A 264 7.93 -10.60 -10.06
CA GLU A 264 8.62 -9.90 -11.14
C GLU A 264 7.67 -9.49 -12.26
N ILE A 265 6.68 -10.31 -12.58
CA ILE A 265 5.60 -9.94 -13.51
C ILE A 265 4.83 -8.72 -12.99
N GLU A 266 4.43 -8.74 -11.71
CA GLU A 266 3.78 -7.59 -11.05
C GLU A 266 4.64 -6.32 -11.20
N ARG A 267 5.94 -6.45 -10.96
CA ARG A 267 6.90 -5.35 -11.13
C ARG A 267 6.99 -4.86 -12.57
N TYR A 268 7.03 -5.76 -13.54
CA TYR A 268 7.05 -5.44 -14.96
C TYR A 268 5.82 -4.61 -15.35
N ILE A 269 4.62 -5.04 -14.94
CA ILE A 269 3.37 -4.33 -15.23
C ILE A 269 3.39 -2.93 -14.60
N CYS A 270 3.74 -2.81 -13.32
CA CYS A 270 3.83 -1.51 -12.64
C CYS A 270 4.81 -0.55 -13.36
N ARG A 271 5.96 -1.06 -13.83
CA ARG A 271 6.92 -0.28 -14.62
C ARG A 271 6.33 0.16 -15.97
N THR A 272 5.56 -0.70 -16.62
CA THR A 272 4.90 -0.39 -17.89
C THR A 272 3.86 0.72 -17.70
N ILE A 273 3.02 0.64 -16.65
CA ILE A 273 2.04 1.70 -16.32
C ILE A 273 2.74 3.03 -16.04
N THR A 274 3.82 3.02 -15.24
CA THR A 274 4.57 4.24 -14.92
C THR A 274 5.13 4.93 -16.17
N LYS A 275 5.45 4.15 -17.23
CA LYS A 275 5.97 4.67 -18.49
C LYS A 275 4.88 5.07 -19.50
N SER A 276 3.65 4.57 -19.35
CA SER A 276 2.60 4.71 -20.35
C SER A 276 1.76 5.99 -20.22
N ASN A 277 2.23 6.99 -19.46
CA ASN A 277 1.51 8.25 -19.21
C ASN A 277 0.02 8.05 -18.81
N GLU A 278 -0.24 7.04 -17.97
CA GLU A 278 -1.55 6.87 -17.30
C GLU A 278 -2.76 6.72 -18.24
N ASP A 279 -2.66 5.92 -19.32
CA ASP A 279 -3.86 5.48 -20.05
C ASP A 279 -4.83 4.77 -19.09
N LEU A 280 -5.90 5.48 -18.71
CA LEU A 280 -6.86 5.03 -17.71
C LEU A 280 -7.59 3.75 -18.14
N THR A 281 -7.74 3.51 -19.44
CA THR A 281 -8.32 2.24 -19.94
C THR A 281 -7.39 1.08 -19.65
N PHE A 282 -6.10 1.27 -19.90
CA PHE A 282 -5.07 0.29 -19.59
C PHE A 282 -4.98 0.06 -18.07
N VAL A 283 -4.98 1.12 -17.26
CA VAL A 283 -4.96 1.03 -15.79
C VAL A 283 -6.16 0.26 -15.24
N LYS A 284 -7.37 0.49 -15.76
CA LYS A 284 -8.60 -0.25 -15.40
C LYS A 284 -8.48 -1.75 -15.71
N LYS A 285 -7.95 -2.11 -16.88
CA LYS A 285 -7.67 -3.52 -17.23
C LYS A 285 -6.67 -4.14 -16.26
N MET A 286 -5.58 -3.44 -15.95
CA MET A 286 -4.56 -3.94 -15.03
C MET A 286 -5.09 -4.08 -13.60
N LEU A 287 -6.02 -3.23 -13.16
CA LEU A 287 -6.69 -3.39 -11.86
C LEU A 287 -7.50 -4.69 -11.77
N LEU A 288 -8.24 -5.04 -12.83
CA LEU A 288 -9.01 -6.29 -12.87
C LEU A 288 -8.09 -7.52 -12.84
N ILE A 289 -7.00 -7.50 -13.60
CA ILE A 289 -5.98 -8.55 -13.59
C ILE A 289 -5.34 -8.66 -12.19
N ALA A 290 -5.04 -7.53 -11.56
CA ALA A 290 -4.45 -7.49 -10.23
C ALA A 290 -5.37 -8.07 -9.17
N GLU A 291 -6.69 -7.83 -9.27
CA GLU A 291 -7.69 -8.43 -8.39
C GLU A 291 -7.75 -9.94 -8.57
N ALA A 292 -7.92 -10.39 -9.83
CA ALA A 292 -8.11 -11.80 -10.15
C ALA A 292 -6.87 -12.67 -9.79
N ASN A 293 -5.68 -12.07 -9.82
CA ASN A 293 -4.42 -12.75 -9.60
C ASN A 293 -3.73 -12.38 -8.28
N GLU A 294 -4.43 -11.66 -7.40
CA GLU A 294 -3.94 -11.16 -6.09
C GLU A 294 -2.54 -10.52 -6.19
N LEU A 295 -2.42 -9.51 -7.06
CA LEU A 295 -1.23 -8.68 -7.23
C LEU A 295 -1.41 -7.37 -6.43
N PRO A 296 -1.05 -7.34 -5.13
CA PRO A 296 -1.45 -6.27 -4.22
C PRO A 296 -0.82 -4.91 -4.54
N VAL A 297 0.43 -4.87 -5.01
CA VAL A 297 1.12 -3.62 -5.34
C VAL A 297 0.53 -3.03 -6.61
N LEU A 298 0.27 -3.88 -7.61
CA LEU A 298 -0.38 -3.47 -8.85
C LEU A 298 -1.81 -2.97 -8.58
N LYS A 299 -2.59 -3.72 -7.78
CA LYS A 299 -3.95 -3.33 -7.38
C LYS A 299 -3.95 -1.96 -6.70
N MET A 300 -3.05 -1.75 -5.75
CA MET A 300 -2.91 -0.48 -5.06
C MET A 300 -2.59 0.64 -6.06
N MET A 301 -1.54 0.48 -6.86
CA MET A 301 -1.09 1.48 -7.83
C MET A 301 -2.22 1.87 -8.79
N CYS A 302 -2.92 0.89 -9.38
CA CYS A 302 -4.02 1.15 -10.30
C CYS A 302 -5.21 1.83 -9.60
N SER A 303 -5.54 1.41 -8.38
CA SER A 303 -6.62 2.01 -7.59
C SER A 303 -6.31 3.48 -7.26
N GLY A 304 -5.07 3.78 -6.88
CA GLY A 304 -4.62 5.13 -6.58
C GLY A 304 -4.65 6.03 -7.82
N ILE A 305 -4.12 5.57 -8.97
CA ILE A 305 -4.17 6.35 -10.22
C ILE A 305 -5.62 6.66 -10.64
N ILE A 306 -6.53 5.68 -10.50
CA ILE A 306 -7.95 5.91 -10.79
C ILE A 306 -8.54 6.92 -9.80
N ALA A 307 -8.22 6.82 -8.51
CA ALA A 307 -8.70 7.77 -7.50
C ALA A 307 -8.20 9.20 -7.78
N ASP A 308 -6.91 9.34 -8.11
CA ASP A 308 -6.29 10.63 -8.43
C ASP A 308 -6.97 11.25 -9.68
N SER A 309 -7.27 10.45 -10.71
CA SER A 309 -8.00 10.93 -11.90
C SER A 309 -9.40 11.46 -11.58
N ILE A 310 -10.11 10.85 -10.61
CA ILE A 310 -11.44 11.32 -10.19
C ILE A 310 -11.32 12.67 -9.47
N VAL A 311 -10.28 12.85 -8.66
CA VAL A 311 -10.05 14.07 -7.87
C VAL A 311 -9.62 15.24 -8.77
N ASP A 312 -8.68 15.01 -9.69
CA ASP A 312 -8.16 16.03 -10.60
C ASP A 312 -9.24 16.58 -11.54
N GLU A 313 -10.13 15.71 -12.05
CA GLU A 313 -11.24 16.11 -12.91
C GLU A 313 -12.39 16.81 -12.16
N CYS A 314 -12.49 16.65 -10.83
CA CYS A 314 -13.46 17.40 -10.03
C CYS A 314 -13.08 18.88 -9.86
N GLY A 315 -11.82 19.23 -10.14
CA GLY A 315 -11.26 20.55 -9.83
C GLY A 315 -11.19 20.78 -8.33
N GLY A 316 -10.16 21.45 -7.84
CA GLY A 316 -10.04 21.86 -6.43
C GLY A 316 -11.10 22.90 -6.00
N VAL A 317 -12.38 22.59 -6.16
CA VAL A 317 -13.52 23.43 -5.80
C VAL A 317 -14.07 22.93 -4.47
N GLY A 318 -14.11 23.84 -3.51
CA GLY A 318 -14.55 23.58 -2.15
C GLY A 318 -15.85 22.78 -2.08
N ILE A 319 -15.86 21.89 -1.10
CA ILE A 319 -16.95 21.05 -0.60
C ILE A 319 -18.28 21.82 -0.65
N HIS A 320 -19.03 21.74 -1.76
CA HIS A 320 -20.46 22.09 -1.78
C HIS A 320 -21.32 21.49 -2.92
N ASP A 321 -20.77 20.77 -3.90
CA ASP A 321 -21.60 20.10 -4.92
C ASP A 321 -21.33 18.59 -5.03
N GLU A 322 -22.15 17.79 -4.34
CA GLU A 322 -22.14 16.31 -4.31
C GLU A 322 -22.74 15.52 -5.52
N PRO A 323 -23.26 16.09 -6.65
CA PRO A 323 -23.81 15.25 -7.72
C PRO A 323 -22.80 14.81 -8.80
N ALA A 324 -21.65 15.48 -8.96
CA ALA A 324 -20.70 15.18 -10.04
C ALA A 324 -19.89 13.88 -9.80
N THR A 325 -19.43 13.68 -8.56
CA THR A 325 -18.60 12.53 -8.15
C THR A 325 -19.37 11.22 -8.25
N THR A 326 -20.66 11.21 -7.90
CA THR A 326 -21.50 10.00 -7.93
C THR A 326 -21.74 9.52 -9.37
N ALA A 327 -21.96 10.44 -10.32
CA ALA A 327 -22.13 10.09 -11.73
C ALA A 327 -20.83 9.52 -12.33
N GLN A 328 -19.68 10.10 -11.99
CA GLN A 328 -18.37 9.62 -12.43
C GLN A 328 -18.02 8.24 -11.86
N ILE A 329 -18.23 8.02 -10.56
CA ILE A 329 -18.04 6.72 -9.92
C ILE A 329 -18.91 5.65 -10.61
N ASN A 330 -20.15 6.01 -10.97
CA ASN A 330 -21.05 5.11 -11.69
C ASN A 330 -20.55 4.81 -13.12
N ALA A 331 -20.02 5.81 -13.83
CA ALA A 331 -19.45 5.63 -15.17
C ALA A 331 -18.22 4.71 -15.14
N ILE A 332 -17.27 4.96 -14.24
CA ILE A 332 -16.10 4.10 -14.03
C ILE A 332 -16.52 2.68 -13.65
N SER A 333 -17.52 2.54 -12.76
CA SER A 333 -18.05 1.23 -12.37
C SER A 333 -18.66 0.48 -13.54
N GLN A 334 -19.36 1.18 -14.44
CA GLN A 334 -19.95 0.58 -15.63
C GLN A 334 -18.88 0.15 -16.64
N GLU A 335 -17.89 0.99 -16.91
CA GLU A 335 -16.75 0.65 -17.78
C GLU A 335 -15.97 -0.55 -17.23
N MET A 336 -15.72 -0.58 -15.92
CA MET A 336 -15.05 -1.72 -15.27
C MET A 336 -15.84 -3.02 -15.44
N ARG A 337 -17.18 -2.98 -15.42
CA ARG A 337 -18.02 -4.17 -15.69
C ARG A 337 -17.93 -4.62 -17.14
N GLU A 338 -17.92 -3.68 -18.08
CA GLU A 338 -17.80 -3.98 -19.51
C GLU A 338 -16.42 -4.56 -19.85
N ILE A 339 -15.36 -4.02 -19.25
CA ILE A 339 -14.00 -4.56 -19.39
C ILE A 339 -13.92 -5.95 -18.73
N ALA A 340 -14.50 -6.15 -17.55
CA ALA A 340 -14.48 -7.45 -16.89
C ALA A 340 -15.12 -8.55 -17.74
N GLN A 341 -16.17 -8.25 -18.49
CA GLN A 341 -16.81 -9.18 -19.43
C GLN A 341 -15.93 -9.54 -20.64
N GLN A 342 -14.92 -8.73 -20.95
CA GLN A 342 -13.98 -8.97 -22.05
C GLN A 342 -12.76 -9.78 -21.61
N ILE A 343 -12.44 -9.76 -20.31
CA ILE A 343 -11.29 -10.45 -19.72
C ILE A 343 -11.70 -11.83 -19.16
N SER A 344 -12.98 -12.00 -18.79
CA SER A 344 -13.58 -13.31 -18.43
C SER A 344 -13.86 -14.17 -19.65
#